data_AF-A0A1L5F7Y0-F1
#
_entry.id   AF-A0A1L5F7Y0-F1
#
_cell.length_a   1.000
_cell.length_b   1.000
_cell.length_c   1.000
_cell.angle_alpha   90.00
_cell.angle_beta   90.00
_cell.angle_gamma   90.00
#
_symmetry.space_group_name_H-M   'P 1'
#
loop_
_entity.id
_entity.type
_entity.pdbx_description
1 polymer ?
#
loop_
_entity_poly.entity_id
_entity_poly.type
_entity_poly.pdbx_seq_one_letter_code
_entity_poly.pdbx_strand_id
1 'polypeptide(L)'
;MILYNFTIKALNQSLYTIDKLKKFKIEGYTNGVICFHQDVTLKEVMHTTTFLYKIGLCSFWNIVSRAETLPGIPLEKQMSVLPRKNIWDVENYYFKDERVTLLYNILVKIKSSYFIAQYEDYLSRKLRYSLKLKEFYLTDKLINSLSKVVEKDILEMQKSTYEFIVTTINGIENHTIVNCEQYTKEIIIYVSQITSKLHNIYIKYSHLLHSKRYVSSEVQGVI
;
A
#
# COMPACT_ATOMS: atom_id res chain seq x y z
N MET A 1 -12.37 26.94 7.81
CA MET A 1 -11.13 26.29 7.35
C MET A 1 -11.31 24.79 7.56
N ILE A 2 -11.65 24.06 6.49
CA ILE A 2 -11.90 22.61 6.58
C ILE A 2 -10.53 21.94 6.63
N LEU A 3 -10.22 21.27 7.74
CA LEU A 3 -9.03 20.42 7.88
C LEU A 3 -9.14 19.29 6.85
N TYR A 4 -8.29 19.32 5.83
CA TYR A 4 -8.20 18.29 4.78
C TYR A 4 -7.62 16.96 5.30
N ASN A 5 -7.08 16.95 6.53
CA ASN A 5 -6.52 15.77 7.18
C ASN A 5 -7.48 15.31 8.28
N PHE A 6 -8.41 14.41 7.94
CA PHE A 6 -9.07 13.62 8.96
C PHE A 6 -8.13 12.47 9.33
N THR A 7 -7.69 12.44 10.59
CA THR A 7 -7.07 11.25 11.18
C THR A 7 -8.13 10.17 11.29
N ILE A 8 -8.39 9.45 10.20
CA ILE A 8 -9.22 8.26 10.23
C ILE A 8 -8.34 7.17 10.85
N LYS A 9 -8.45 7.02 12.17
CA LYS A 9 -7.90 5.85 12.84
C LYS A 9 -8.50 4.60 12.17
N ALA A 10 -7.69 3.57 11.95
CA ALA A 10 -8.14 2.28 11.45
C ALA A 10 -9.09 1.62 12.47
N LEU A 11 -10.34 2.09 12.51
CA LEU A 11 -11.39 1.65 13.42
C LEU A 11 -12.28 0.62 12.73
N ASN A 12 -13.01 -0.16 13.51
CA ASN A 12 -14.03 -1.10 13.02
C ASN A 12 -15.04 -0.43 12.08
N GLN A 13 -15.29 0.87 12.25
CA GLN A 13 -16.18 1.66 11.39
C GLN A 13 -15.62 1.86 9.97
N SER A 14 -14.30 1.96 9.80
CA SER A 14 -13.65 2.04 8.48
C SER A 14 -13.72 0.71 7.74
N LEU A 15 -13.53 -0.41 8.45
CA LEU A 15 -13.74 -1.76 7.89
C LEU A 15 -15.19 -1.95 7.45
N TYR A 16 -16.14 -1.62 8.33
CA TYR A 16 -17.57 -1.70 8.02
C TYR A 16 -17.97 -0.83 6.82
N THR A 17 -17.40 0.37 6.71
CA THR A 17 -17.64 1.26 5.58
C THR A 17 -17.10 0.64 4.30
N ILE A 18 -15.86 0.14 4.30
CA ILE A 18 -15.25 -0.50 3.13
C ILE A 18 -16.03 -1.77 2.74
N ASP A 19 -16.43 -2.60 3.69
CA ASP A 19 -17.23 -3.80 3.43
C ASP A 19 -18.60 -3.45 2.83
N LYS A 20 -19.23 -2.37 3.31
CA LYS A 20 -20.44 -1.83 2.70
C LYS A 20 -20.19 -1.34 1.28
N LEU A 21 -19.15 -0.54 1.05
CA LEU A 21 -18.79 -0.06 -0.29
C LEU A 21 -18.57 -1.23 -1.24
N LYS A 22 -17.81 -2.25 -0.82
CA LYS A 22 -17.61 -3.52 -1.56
C LYS A 22 -18.94 -4.22 -1.84
N LYS A 23 -19.82 -4.36 -0.84
CA LYS A 23 -21.14 -5.00 -0.99
C LYS A 23 -22.03 -4.27 -2.01
N PHE A 24 -21.99 -2.94 -2.01
CA PHE A 24 -22.74 -2.11 -2.96
C PHE A 24 -22.02 -1.93 -4.31
N LYS A 25 -20.89 -2.60 -4.54
CA LYS A 25 -20.04 -2.44 -5.73
C LYS A 25 -19.62 -0.97 -5.97
N ILE A 26 -19.54 -0.19 -4.89
CA ILE A 26 -18.99 1.17 -4.92
C ILE A 26 -17.47 1.04 -4.86
N GLU A 27 -16.83 1.40 -5.95
CA GLU A 27 -15.39 1.24 -6.16
C GLU A 27 -14.68 2.60 -6.29
N GLY A 28 -13.37 2.62 -6.11
CA GLY A 28 -12.59 3.87 -6.10
C GLY A 28 -12.41 4.46 -4.69
N TYR A 29 -12.66 3.68 -3.64
CA TYR A 29 -12.23 3.98 -2.27
C TYR A 29 -10.70 3.84 -2.14
N THR A 30 -9.93 4.53 -2.98
CA THR A 30 -8.50 4.63 -2.83
C THR A 30 -8.22 5.49 -1.61
N ASN A 31 -8.03 4.85 -0.46
CA ASN A 31 -7.47 5.55 0.68
C ASN A 31 -6.01 5.85 0.32
N GLY A 32 -5.69 7.12 0.11
CA GLY A 32 -4.32 7.56 0.34
C GLY A 32 -4.03 7.24 1.80
N VAL A 33 -3.18 6.26 2.06
CA VAL A 33 -2.82 5.87 3.42
C VAL A 33 -1.47 6.49 3.72
N ILE A 34 -1.40 7.16 4.87
CA ILE A 34 -0.16 7.64 5.45
C ILE A 34 0.08 6.79 6.69
N CYS A 35 1.07 5.90 6.62
CA CYS A 35 1.41 5.01 7.73
C CYS A 35 2.37 5.68 8.71
N PHE A 36 3.16 6.64 8.25
CA PHE A 36 4.21 7.28 9.04
C PHE A 36 3.96 8.79 9.18
N HIS A 37 3.73 9.26 10.41
CA HIS A 37 3.72 10.68 10.80
C HIS A 37 4.53 10.84 12.10
N GLN A 38 4.86 12.07 12.51
CA GLN A 38 5.81 12.34 13.60
C GLN A 38 5.49 11.59 14.91
N ASP A 39 4.21 11.48 15.24
CA ASP A 39 3.73 10.93 16.52
C ASP A 39 3.24 9.48 16.42
N VAL A 40 3.43 8.82 15.26
CA VAL A 40 2.98 7.44 15.09
C VAL A 40 3.77 6.52 16.01
N THR A 41 3.10 5.49 16.53
CA THR A 41 3.71 4.41 17.31
C THR A 41 3.81 3.11 16.50
N LEU A 42 4.73 2.20 16.88
CA LEU A 42 4.81 0.87 16.26
C LEU A 42 3.47 0.11 16.27
N LYS A 43 2.72 0.24 17.37
CA LYS A 43 1.39 -0.36 17.52
C LYS A 43 0.40 0.17 16.48
N GLU A 44 0.41 1.48 16.22
CA GLU A 44 -0.46 2.10 15.21
C GLU A 44 -0.05 1.70 13.79
N VAL A 45 1.25 1.59 13.51
CA VAL A 45 1.73 1.04 12.24
C VAL A 45 1.24 -0.40 12.08
N MET A 46 1.39 -1.25 13.10
CA MET A 46 0.91 -2.64 13.07
C MET A 46 -0.61 -2.74 12.86
N HIS A 47 -1.40 -1.90 13.54
CA HIS A 47 -2.84 -1.83 13.32
C HIS A 47 -3.18 -1.42 11.89
N THR A 48 -2.47 -0.43 11.33
CA THR A 48 -2.67 0.04 9.96
C THR A 48 -2.31 -1.05 8.95
N THR A 49 -1.19 -1.73 9.12
CA THR A 49 -0.79 -2.89 8.30
C THR A 49 -1.86 -3.99 8.34
N THR A 50 -2.35 -4.32 9.53
CA THR A 50 -3.42 -5.32 9.71
C THR A 50 -4.72 -4.91 9.03
N PHE A 51 -5.11 -3.64 9.15
CA PHE A 51 -6.28 -3.09 8.49
C PHE A 51 -6.14 -3.17 6.96
N LEU A 52 -4.99 -2.74 6.42
CA LEU A 52 -4.73 -2.77 4.98
C LEU A 52 -4.76 -4.18 4.42
N TYR A 53 -4.24 -5.14 5.18
CA TYR A 53 -4.26 -6.54 4.77
C TYR A 53 -5.69 -7.06 4.67
N LYS A 54 -6.52 -6.80 5.68
CA LYS A 54 -7.95 -7.20 5.68
C LYS A 54 -8.72 -6.67 4.48
N ILE A 55 -8.38 -5.47 4.00
CA ILE A 55 -9.09 -4.85 2.86
C ILE A 55 -8.44 -5.11 1.49
N GLY A 56 -7.28 -5.76 1.44
CA GLY A 56 -6.54 -6.05 0.20
C GLY A 56 -5.71 -4.87 -0.33
N LEU A 57 -5.30 -3.96 0.53
CA LEU A 57 -4.49 -2.78 0.18
C LEU A 57 -3.11 -2.77 0.88
N CYS A 58 -2.63 -3.92 1.38
CA CYS A 58 -1.34 -4.04 2.07
C CYS A 58 -0.16 -4.22 1.10
N SER A 59 -0.03 -3.32 0.12
CA SER A 59 1.17 -3.24 -0.71
C SER A 59 2.30 -2.57 0.08
N PHE A 60 3.55 -2.95 -0.19
CA PHE A 60 4.72 -2.36 0.45
C PHE A 60 4.77 -0.84 0.22
N TRP A 61 4.33 -0.37 -0.95
CA TRP A 61 4.16 1.05 -1.25
C TRP A 61 3.24 1.77 -0.26
N ASN A 62 2.07 1.19 0.04
CA ASN A 62 1.13 1.80 0.99
C ASN A 62 1.71 1.78 2.41
N ILE A 63 2.42 0.72 2.79
CA ILE A 63 3.03 0.63 4.12
C ILE A 63 4.13 1.68 4.31
N VAL A 64 5.01 1.89 3.33
CA VAL A 64 6.15 2.84 3.44
C VAL A 64 5.73 4.32 3.26
N SER A 65 4.44 4.59 3.10
CA SER A 65 3.91 5.95 2.90
C SER A 65 4.09 6.82 4.15
N ARG A 66 4.71 7.98 3.96
CA ARG A 66 5.06 8.95 5.00
C ARG A 66 4.36 10.29 4.74
N ALA A 67 3.96 10.97 5.81
CA ALA A 67 3.40 12.31 5.74
C ALA A 67 4.45 13.28 5.22
N GLU A 68 4.12 14.02 4.18
CA GLU A 68 4.99 15.04 3.58
C GLU A 68 4.59 16.42 4.09
N THR A 69 5.54 17.16 4.62
CA THR A 69 5.33 18.55 5.02
C THR A 69 5.41 19.43 3.78
N LEU A 70 4.30 20.07 3.42
CA LEU A 70 4.27 21.01 2.30
C LEU A 70 4.37 22.45 2.83
N PRO A 71 5.12 23.34 2.15
CA PRO A 71 5.20 24.75 2.53
C PRO A 71 3.81 25.37 2.65
N GLY A 72 3.52 26.03 3.77
CA GLY A 72 2.23 26.70 4.01
C GLY A 72 1.05 25.79 4.37
N ILE A 73 1.25 24.46 4.45
CA ILE A 73 0.21 23.50 4.86
C ILE A 73 0.53 22.96 6.25
N PRO A 74 -0.18 23.37 7.31
CA PRO A 74 0.00 22.79 8.63
C PRO A 74 -0.59 21.38 8.64
N LEU A 75 0.25 20.36 8.78
CA LEU A 75 -0.23 18.97 8.92
C LEU A 75 -0.90 18.75 10.28
N GLU A 76 -0.31 19.28 11.35
CA GLU A 76 -0.88 19.34 12.71
C GLU A 76 -0.33 20.57 13.46
N LYS A 77 -1.08 21.08 14.45
CA LYS A 77 -0.66 22.25 15.26
C LYS A 77 0.61 22.00 16.10
N GLN A 78 0.98 20.74 16.33
CA GLN A 78 2.06 20.34 17.24
C GLN A 78 3.24 19.67 16.53
N MET A 79 3.26 19.65 15.20
CA MET A 79 4.33 19.02 14.44
C MET A 79 5.58 19.90 14.46
N SER A 80 6.67 19.37 15.01
CA SER A 80 7.99 20.01 15.03
C SER A 80 8.74 19.67 13.74
N VAL A 81 8.88 20.66 12.87
CA VAL A 81 9.61 20.54 11.60
C VAL A 81 11.03 21.10 11.72
N LEU A 82 11.95 20.48 11.01
CA LEU A 82 13.34 20.90 10.87
C LEU A 82 13.46 21.99 9.79
N PRO A 83 14.49 22.85 9.87
CA PRO A 83 14.81 23.77 8.79
C PRO A 83 14.97 23.03 7.46
N ARG A 84 14.38 23.59 6.40
CA ARG A 84 14.54 23.08 5.03
C ARG A 84 15.82 23.63 4.44
N LYS A 85 16.58 22.78 3.74
CA LYS A 85 17.69 23.23 2.88
C LYS A 85 17.14 23.69 1.53
N ASN A 86 16.14 23.00 1.00
CA ASN A 86 15.40 23.33 -0.22
C ASN A 86 13.88 23.32 0.04
N ILE A 87 13.13 24.07 -0.76
CA ILE A 87 11.65 24.14 -0.65
C ILE A 87 11.01 22.74 -0.72
N TRP A 88 11.61 21.83 -1.49
CA TRP A 88 11.15 20.46 -1.73
C TRP A 88 11.56 19.44 -0.65
N ASP A 89 12.18 19.88 0.45
CA ASP A 89 12.52 19.00 1.57
C ASP A 89 11.25 18.69 2.38
N VAL A 90 10.43 17.77 1.87
CA VAL A 90 9.11 17.41 2.42
C VAL A 90 9.17 16.37 3.55
N GLU A 91 10.34 15.78 3.79
CA GLU A 91 10.58 14.80 4.88
C GLU A 91 11.33 15.43 6.07
N ASN A 92 11.07 16.70 6.36
CA ASN A 92 11.85 17.51 7.31
C ASN A 92 11.40 17.37 8.78
N TYR A 93 11.21 16.16 9.29
CA TYR A 93 10.93 15.94 10.72
C TYR A 93 11.51 14.61 11.19
N TYR A 94 11.66 14.46 12.50
CA TYR A 94 11.99 13.18 13.13
C TYR A 94 10.74 12.55 13.73
N PHE A 95 10.66 11.22 13.71
CA PHE A 95 9.68 10.49 14.51
C PHE A 95 10.04 10.62 15.99
N LYS A 96 9.03 10.79 16.86
CA LYS A 96 9.26 10.87 18.31
C LYS A 96 9.69 9.53 18.91
N ASP A 97 9.25 8.41 18.32
CA ASP A 97 9.66 7.06 18.72
C ASP A 97 10.85 6.59 17.86
N GLU A 98 12.01 6.38 18.48
CA GLU A 98 13.23 5.91 17.80
C GLU A 98 13.04 4.53 17.15
N ARG A 99 12.16 3.69 17.71
CA ARG A 99 11.85 2.37 17.16
C ARG A 99 11.07 2.48 15.84
N VAL A 100 10.22 3.50 15.72
CA VAL A 100 9.54 3.83 14.46
C VAL A 100 10.55 4.36 13.44
N THR A 101 11.53 5.16 13.86
CA THR A 101 12.64 5.56 12.99
C THR A 101 13.40 4.35 12.45
N LEU A 102 13.73 3.38 13.31
CA LEU A 102 14.39 2.14 12.90
C LEU A 102 13.54 1.36 11.88
N LEU A 103 12.25 1.15 12.16
CA LEU A 103 11.34 0.50 11.22
C LEU A 103 11.33 1.23 9.88
N TYR A 104 11.10 2.55 9.88
CA TYR A 104 11.01 3.35 8.67
C TYR A 104 12.28 3.26 7.84
N ASN A 105 13.46 3.33 8.47
CA ASN A 105 14.74 3.21 7.77
C ASN A 105 14.93 1.83 7.12
N ILE A 106 14.51 0.75 7.78
CA ILE A 106 14.50 -0.60 7.18
C ILE A 106 13.62 -0.62 5.93
N LEU A 107 12.40 -0.07 6.01
CA LEU A 107 11.47 -0.07 4.88
C LEU A 107 11.92 0.81 3.72
N VAL A 108 12.47 1.99 4.00
CA VAL A 108 13.02 2.90 2.98
C VAL A 108 14.23 2.27 2.30
N LYS A 109 15.11 1.59 3.03
CA LYS A 109 16.24 0.86 2.44
C LYS A 109 15.74 -0.16 1.42
N ILE A 110 14.73 -0.96 1.77
CA ILE A 110 14.12 -1.92 0.84
C ILE A 110 13.53 -1.20 -0.38
N LYS A 111 12.75 -0.13 -0.17
CA LYS A 111 12.14 0.68 -1.24
C LYS A 111 13.21 1.24 -2.19
N SER A 112 14.35 1.69 -1.68
CA SER A 112 15.43 2.28 -2.48
C SER A 112 16.28 1.24 -3.19
N SER A 113 16.46 0.06 -2.60
CA SER A 113 17.32 -1.00 -3.15
C SER A 113 16.58 -1.93 -4.09
N TYR A 114 15.25 -2.00 -4.01
CA TYR A 114 14.45 -2.98 -4.74
C TYR A 114 13.21 -2.33 -5.35
N PHE A 115 12.92 -2.69 -6.60
CA PHE A 115 11.73 -2.21 -7.32
C PHE A 115 10.41 -2.85 -6.84
N ILE A 116 10.47 -3.78 -5.88
CA ILE A 116 9.33 -4.57 -5.41
C ILE A 116 8.16 -3.70 -4.94
N ALA A 117 8.44 -2.57 -4.28
CA ALA A 117 7.43 -1.71 -3.69
C ALA A 117 6.50 -1.12 -4.77
N GLN A 118 7.11 -0.59 -5.84
CA GLN A 118 6.39 -0.01 -6.96
C GLN A 118 5.69 -1.08 -7.78
N TYR A 119 6.35 -2.23 -7.98
CA TYR A 119 5.81 -3.30 -8.81
C TYR A 119 4.60 -4.00 -8.18
N GLU A 120 4.63 -4.26 -6.88
CA GLU A 120 3.51 -4.87 -6.14
C GLU A 120 2.24 -4.02 -6.21
N ASP A 121 2.36 -2.72 -5.95
CA ASP A 121 1.24 -1.78 -6.00
C ASP A 121 0.72 -1.61 -7.44
N TYR A 122 1.63 -1.43 -8.41
CA TYR A 122 1.28 -1.34 -9.82
C TYR A 122 0.51 -2.57 -10.31
N LEU A 123 1.04 -3.77 -10.06
CA LEU A 123 0.45 -5.02 -10.54
C LEU A 123 -0.95 -5.23 -9.93
N SER A 124 -1.08 -5.02 -8.61
CA SER A 124 -2.37 -5.15 -7.91
C SER A 124 -3.41 -4.18 -8.48
N ARG A 125 -3.05 -2.92 -8.67
CA ARG A 125 -3.96 -1.89 -9.21
C ARG A 125 -4.32 -2.17 -10.66
N LYS A 126 -3.33 -2.57 -11.48
CA LYS A 126 -3.53 -2.83 -12.90
C LYS A 126 -4.46 -4.01 -13.12
N LEU A 127 -4.30 -5.10 -12.37
CA LEU A 127 -5.19 -6.27 -12.45
C LEU A 127 -6.63 -5.94 -12.08
N ARG A 128 -6.82 -5.26 -10.93
CA ARG A 128 -8.14 -4.76 -10.50
C ARG A 128 -8.79 -3.89 -11.55
N TYR A 129 -8.03 -2.94 -12.10
CA TYR A 129 -8.52 -2.05 -13.14
C TYR A 129 -8.89 -2.79 -14.43
N SER A 130 -8.05 -3.72 -14.89
CA SER A 130 -8.32 -4.53 -16.09
C SER A 130 -9.57 -5.38 -15.92
N LEU A 131 -9.76 -6.00 -14.76
CA LEU A 131 -10.97 -6.78 -14.45
C LEU A 131 -12.20 -5.90 -14.41
N LYS A 132 -12.13 -4.76 -13.72
CA LYS A 132 -13.22 -3.79 -13.66
C LYS A 132 -13.69 -3.37 -15.05
N LEU A 133 -12.76 -3.04 -15.94
CA LEU A 133 -13.12 -2.69 -17.31
C LEU A 133 -13.87 -3.84 -18.00
N LYS A 134 -13.41 -5.08 -17.83
CA LYS A 134 -14.10 -6.24 -18.40
C LYS A 134 -15.49 -6.45 -17.78
N GLU A 135 -15.63 -6.33 -16.46
CA GLU A 135 -16.92 -6.43 -15.76
C GLU A 135 -17.93 -5.40 -16.26
N PHE A 136 -17.48 -4.16 -16.48
CA PHE A 136 -18.30 -3.07 -16.98
C PHE A 136 -18.87 -3.37 -18.37
N TYR A 137 -18.05 -3.90 -19.29
CA TYR A 137 -18.47 -4.11 -20.68
C TYR A 137 -19.23 -5.43 -20.91
N LEU A 138 -18.93 -6.48 -20.15
CA LEU A 138 -19.37 -7.83 -20.52
C LEU A 138 -20.51 -8.37 -19.63
N THR A 139 -20.82 -7.75 -18.49
CA THR A 139 -21.90 -8.18 -17.56
C THR A 139 -21.93 -9.70 -17.27
N ASP A 140 -20.77 -10.35 -17.35
CA ASP A 140 -20.66 -11.81 -17.38
C ASP A 140 -20.38 -12.39 -15.99
N LYS A 141 -21.11 -13.45 -15.61
CA LYS A 141 -20.87 -14.22 -14.38
C LYS A 141 -19.47 -14.83 -14.34
N LEU A 142 -18.86 -15.15 -15.47
CA LEU A 142 -17.49 -15.68 -15.56
C LEU A 142 -16.43 -14.66 -15.14
N ILE A 143 -16.71 -13.36 -15.29
CA ILE A 143 -15.76 -12.33 -14.87
C ILE A 143 -15.78 -12.18 -13.34
N ASN A 144 -16.96 -12.30 -12.72
CA ASN A 144 -17.08 -12.31 -11.26
C ASN A 144 -16.29 -13.46 -10.60
N SER A 145 -16.20 -14.64 -11.23
CA SER A 145 -15.38 -15.73 -10.69
C SER A 145 -13.88 -15.45 -10.85
N LEU A 146 -13.46 -14.93 -12.00
CA LEU A 146 -12.07 -14.52 -12.23
C LEU A 146 -11.61 -13.42 -11.26
N SER A 147 -12.45 -12.40 -11.01
CA SER A 147 -12.15 -11.31 -10.07
C SER A 147 -11.92 -11.83 -8.64
N LYS A 148 -12.73 -12.80 -8.19
CA LYS A 148 -12.50 -13.45 -6.89
C LYS A 148 -11.17 -14.18 -6.82
N VAL A 149 -10.76 -14.86 -7.89
CA VAL A 149 -9.46 -15.56 -7.93
C VAL A 149 -8.31 -14.57 -7.92
N VAL A 150 -8.39 -13.49 -8.71
CA VAL A 150 -7.37 -12.44 -8.72
C VAL A 150 -7.25 -11.75 -7.37
N GLU A 151 -8.36 -11.41 -6.72
CA GLU A 151 -8.31 -10.83 -5.36
C GLU A 151 -7.70 -11.79 -4.34
N LYS A 152 -8.00 -13.09 -4.44
CA LYS A 152 -7.37 -14.11 -3.59
C LYS A 152 -5.85 -14.14 -3.79
N ASP A 153 -5.38 -14.12 -5.04
CA ASP A 153 -3.96 -14.14 -5.35
C ASP A 153 -3.25 -12.85 -4.93
N ILE A 154 -3.89 -11.68 -5.08
CA ILE A 154 -3.39 -10.40 -4.57
C ILE A 154 -3.29 -10.44 -3.04
N LEU A 155 -4.31 -10.97 -2.34
CA LEU A 155 -4.28 -11.11 -0.89
C LEU A 155 -3.16 -12.05 -0.43
N GLU A 156 -2.95 -13.17 -1.11
CA GLU A 156 -1.87 -14.11 -0.78
C GLU A 156 -0.48 -13.51 -1.05
N MET A 157 -0.34 -12.63 -2.03
CA MET A 157 0.89 -11.86 -2.24
C MET A 157 1.10 -10.85 -1.12
N GLN A 158 0.09 -10.02 -0.82
CA GLN A 158 0.14 -9.01 0.23
C GLN A 158 0.30 -9.61 1.63
N LYS A 159 -0.07 -10.87 1.83
CA LYS A 159 0.19 -11.62 3.07
C LYS A 159 1.69 -11.67 3.39
N SER A 160 2.55 -11.85 2.38
CA SER A 160 4.01 -11.84 2.59
C SER A 160 4.51 -10.46 3.04
N THR A 161 3.97 -9.38 2.46
CA THR A 161 4.23 -8.02 2.91
C THR A 161 3.76 -7.83 4.36
N TYR A 162 2.53 -8.22 4.67
CA TYR A 162 1.97 -8.15 6.02
C TYR A 162 2.82 -8.91 7.05
N GLU A 163 3.16 -10.17 6.79
CA GLU A 163 3.94 -11.02 7.69
C GLU A 163 5.35 -10.46 7.92
N PHE A 164 5.99 -9.95 6.86
CA PHE A 164 7.29 -9.29 6.97
C PHE A 164 7.20 -8.08 7.91
N ILE A 165 6.28 -7.16 7.66
CA ILE A 165 6.11 -5.93 8.46
C ILE A 165 5.81 -6.26 9.92
N VAL A 166 4.88 -7.18 10.19
CA VAL A 166 4.53 -7.59 11.56
C VAL A 166 5.73 -8.24 12.25
N THR A 167 6.47 -9.11 11.56
CA THR A 167 7.66 -9.75 12.12
C THR A 167 8.75 -8.72 12.42
N THR A 168 8.95 -7.74 11.55
CA THR A 168 9.90 -6.64 11.77
C THR A 168 9.49 -5.79 12.98
N ILE A 169 8.22 -5.42 13.09
CA ILE A 169 7.70 -4.67 14.26
C ILE A 169 7.94 -5.46 15.54
N ASN A 170 7.55 -6.73 15.58
CA ASN A 170 7.74 -7.59 16.74
C ASN A 170 9.23 -7.76 17.08
N GLY A 171 10.11 -7.85 16.09
CA GLY A 171 11.54 -7.96 16.31
C GLY A 171 12.15 -6.68 16.90
N ILE A 172 11.67 -5.51 16.46
CA ILE A 172 12.07 -4.22 17.04
C ILE A 172 11.52 -4.09 18.48
N GLU A 173 10.26 -4.45 18.73
CA GLU A 173 9.64 -4.40 20.07
C GLU A 173 10.34 -5.33 21.06
N ASN A 174 10.80 -6.50 20.62
CA ASN A 174 11.51 -7.47 21.44
C ASN A 174 13.03 -7.28 21.45
N HIS A 175 13.54 -6.17 20.90
CA HIS A 175 14.97 -5.86 20.80
C HIS A 175 15.83 -6.92 20.09
N THR A 176 15.23 -7.78 19.26
CA THR A 176 15.98 -8.72 18.40
C THR A 176 16.48 -8.04 17.13
N ILE A 177 15.89 -6.91 16.75
CA ILE A 177 16.34 -6.03 15.67
C ILE A 177 16.72 -4.70 16.30
N VAL A 178 18.02 -4.42 16.36
CA VAL A 178 18.54 -3.18 16.98
C VAL A 178 19.02 -2.18 15.92
N ASN A 179 19.43 -2.66 14.75
CA ASN A 179 19.85 -1.81 13.64
C ASN A 179 19.50 -2.43 12.27
N CYS A 180 19.62 -1.60 11.23
CA CYS A 180 19.26 -1.97 9.86
C CYS A 180 20.24 -2.97 9.22
N GLU A 181 21.48 -3.03 9.66
CA GLU A 181 22.52 -3.90 9.07
C GLU A 181 22.30 -5.37 9.45
N GLN A 182 21.93 -5.62 10.70
CA GLN A 182 21.67 -6.97 11.22
C GLN A 182 20.48 -7.66 10.54
N TYR A 183 19.52 -6.91 10.01
CA TYR A 183 18.28 -7.45 9.43
C TYR A 183 18.38 -7.79 7.93
N THR A 184 19.59 -7.83 7.39
CA THR A 184 19.82 -8.00 5.94
C THR A 184 19.35 -9.37 5.42
N LYS A 185 19.49 -10.43 6.21
CA LYS A 185 19.12 -11.80 5.79
C LYS A 185 17.61 -11.92 5.59
N GLU A 186 16.83 -11.40 6.54
CA GLU A 186 15.36 -11.41 6.52
C GLU A 186 14.83 -10.57 5.36
N ILE A 187 15.48 -9.42 5.08
CA ILE A 187 15.19 -8.60 3.90
C ILE A 187 15.38 -9.41 2.61
N ILE A 188 16.51 -10.11 2.45
CA ILE A 188 16.80 -10.90 1.24
C ILE A 188 15.75 -12.01 1.07
N ILE A 189 15.41 -12.71 2.15
CA ILE A 189 14.38 -13.77 2.14
C ILE A 189 13.03 -13.19 1.67
N TYR A 190 12.59 -12.09 2.29
CA TYR A 190 11.34 -11.42 1.92
C TYR A 190 11.34 -10.98 0.46
N VAL A 191 12.39 -10.29 0.01
CA VAL A 191 12.53 -9.79 -1.37
C VAL A 191 12.48 -10.93 -2.38
N SER A 192 13.17 -12.05 -2.09
CA SER A 192 13.16 -13.24 -2.96
C SER A 192 11.75 -13.84 -3.07
N GLN A 193 11.08 -14.01 -1.93
CA GLN A 193 9.71 -14.56 -1.89
C GLN A 193 8.71 -13.69 -2.63
N ILE A 194 8.69 -12.38 -2.35
CA ILE A 194 7.73 -11.47 -2.98
C ILE A 194 8.00 -11.33 -4.48
N THR A 195 9.26 -11.33 -4.91
CA THR A 195 9.63 -11.29 -6.34
C THR A 195 9.11 -12.52 -7.08
N SER A 196 9.27 -13.71 -6.49
CA SER A 196 8.73 -14.96 -7.05
C SER A 196 7.19 -14.93 -7.16
N LYS A 197 6.50 -14.48 -6.09
CA LYS A 197 5.04 -14.32 -6.11
C LYS A 197 4.57 -13.32 -7.18
N LEU A 198 5.23 -12.16 -7.27
CA LEU A 198 4.94 -11.13 -8.27
C LEU A 198 5.12 -11.64 -9.69
N HIS A 199 6.20 -12.39 -9.95
CA HIS A 199 6.47 -12.99 -11.25
C HIS A 199 5.39 -14.01 -11.64
N ASN A 200 5.00 -14.89 -10.71
CA ASN A 200 3.95 -15.88 -10.93
C ASN A 200 2.59 -15.23 -11.24
N ILE A 201 2.21 -14.19 -10.49
CA ILE A 201 0.98 -13.42 -10.74
C ILE A 201 1.04 -12.75 -12.12
N TYR A 202 2.17 -12.14 -12.47
CA TYR A 202 2.37 -11.52 -13.77
C TYR A 202 2.20 -12.51 -14.92
N ILE A 203 2.84 -13.69 -14.85
CA ILE A 203 2.71 -14.73 -15.89
C ILE A 203 1.26 -15.18 -15.99
N LYS A 204 0.65 -15.55 -14.85
CA LYS A 204 -0.72 -16.09 -14.77
C LYS A 204 -1.74 -15.13 -15.37
N TYR A 205 -1.58 -13.82 -15.13
CA TYR A 205 -2.54 -12.80 -15.54
C TYR A 205 -2.03 -11.89 -16.67
N SER A 206 -0.97 -12.30 -17.37
CA SER A 206 -0.39 -11.57 -18.50
C SER A 206 -1.43 -11.16 -19.55
N HIS A 207 -2.39 -12.06 -19.85
CA HIS A 207 -3.51 -11.80 -20.76
C HIS A 207 -4.46 -10.67 -20.31
N LEU A 208 -4.54 -10.37 -19.00
CA LEU A 208 -5.31 -9.23 -18.46
C LEU A 208 -4.49 -7.93 -18.45
N LEU A 209 -3.16 -8.06 -18.35
CA LEU A 209 -2.25 -6.92 -18.30
C LEU A 209 -1.98 -6.34 -19.70
N HIS A 210 -1.94 -7.22 -20.71
CA HIS A 210 -1.62 -6.90 -22.10
C HIS A 210 -2.84 -6.87 -23.02
N SER A 211 -4.06 -7.01 -22.49
CA SER A 211 -5.25 -6.82 -23.32
C SER A 211 -5.24 -5.40 -23.87
N LYS A 212 -5.03 -5.27 -25.19
CA LYS A 212 -5.23 -4.01 -25.91
C LYS A 212 -6.59 -3.47 -25.50
N ARG A 213 -6.69 -2.15 -25.29
CA ARG A 213 -7.98 -1.48 -25.12
C ARG A 213 -8.87 -2.00 -26.26
N TYR A 214 -9.99 -2.65 -25.93
CA TYR A 214 -11.11 -2.75 -26.85
C TYR A 214 -11.59 -1.32 -27.05
N VAL A 215 -10.90 -0.57 -27.91
CA VAL A 215 -11.53 0.53 -28.63
C VAL A 215 -12.31 -0.23 -29.69
N SER A 216 -13.59 -0.49 -29.42
CA SER A 216 -14.45 -0.96 -30.48
C SER A 216 -14.34 0.06 -31.61
N SER A 217 -14.01 -0.41 -32.80
CA SER A 217 -14.05 0.36 -34.04
C SER A 217 -15.47 0.85 -34.39
N GLU A 218 -16.43 0.72 -33.48
CA GLU A 218 -17.84 1.09 -33.63
C GLU A 218 -18.17 2.46 -33.01
N VAL A 219 -17.23 3.13 -32.31
CA VAL A 219 -17.45 4.50 -31.77
C VAL A 219 -16.72 5.58 -32.60
N GLN A 220 -16.44 5.30 -33.88
CA GLN A 220 -16.05 6.33 -34.85
C GLN A 220 -17.21 6.79 -35.75
N GLY A 221 -18.45 6.43 -35.42
CA GLY A 221 -19.62 6.68 -36.25
C GLY A 221 -20.72 7.56 -35.66
N VAL A 222 -20.57 8.16 -34.48
CA VAL A 222 -21.60 9.07 -33.90
C VAL A 222 -20.95 10.16 -33.05
N ILE A 223 -20.55 11.27 -33.68
CA ILE A 223 -21.04 12.67 -33.57
C ILE A 223 -20.05 13.52 -34.36
#